data_AF-A0A381WGB1-F1
#
_entry.id   AF-A0A381WGB1-F1
#
_cell.length_a   1.000
_cell.length_b   1.000
_cell.length_c   1.000
_cell.angle_alpha   90.00
_cell.angle_beta   90.00
_cell.angle_gamma   90.00
#
_symmetry.space_group_name_H-M   'P 1'
#
loop_
_entity.id
_entity.type
_entity.pdbx_description
1 polymer ?
#
loop_
_entity_poly.entity_id
_entity_poly.type
_entity_poly.pdbx_seq_one_letter_code
_entity_poly.pdbx_strand_id
1 'polypeptide(L)'
;MSFLDQPDVAFTEASVGAGISTVLILVTLSLTTSEEKQPEHAPLLPLVVVIVTGAILVYGTIDLPRLGDPEAPANLHVAPRYIEDSQHEIEVPNLVTAVLASYRGYDTLGETAVILTAGVGVMILLGGARRRRPGTPKTTRGAGP
;
A
#
# COMPACT_ATOMS: atom_id res chain seq x y z
N MET A 1 -17.61 -1.96 8.19
CA MET A 1 -16.85 -2.45 7.02
C MET A 1 -17.30 -3.88 6.67
N SER A 2 -18.61 -4.07 6.43
CA SER A 2 -19.23 -5.40 6.23
C SER A 2 -20.25 -5.37 5.08
N PHE A 3 -20.07 -4.42 4.15
CA PHE A 3 -21.09 -4.08 3.14
C PHE A 3 -20.81 -4.69 1.75
N LEU A 4 -19.67 -5.37 1.54
CA LEU A 4 -19.17 -5.82 0.23
C LEU A 4 -18.85 -7.32 0.13
N ASP A 5 -19.21 -8.12 1.13
CA ASP A 5 -18.99 -9.59 1.16
C ASP A 5 -17.55 -10.04 0.84
N GLN A 6 -16.56 -9.26 1.29
CA GLN A 6 -15.14 -9.53 1.03
C GLN A 6 -14.33 -9.52 2.35
N PRO A 7 -14.34 -10.63 3.11
CA PRO A 7 -13.75 -10.67 4.45
C PRO A 7 -12.23 -10.50 4.43
N ASP A 8 -11.52 -11.10 3.46
CA ASP A 8 -10.05 -11.07 3.41
C ASP A 8 -9.50 -9.66 3.19
N VAL A 9 -10.15 -8.87 2.32
CA VAL A 9 -9.76 -7.47 2.07
C VAL A 9 -10.04 -6.59 3.28
N ALA A 10 -11.15 -6.82 3.97
CA ALA A 10 -11.44 -6.09 5.21
C ALA A 10 -10.40 -6.38 6.31
N PHE A 11 -9.90 -7.62 6.40
CA PHE A 11 -8.84 -7.97 7.35
C PHE A 11 -7.51 -7.31 7.01
N THR A 12 -7.10 -7.29 5.74
CA THR A 12 -5.84 -6.64 5.34
C THR A 12 -5.91 -5.13 5.48
N GLU A 13 -7.04 -4.50 5.13
CA GLU A 13 -7.26 -3.06 5.29
C GLU A 13 -7.27 -2.65 6.76
N ALA A 14 -7.96 -3.40 7.63
CA ALA A 14 -7.95 -3.13 9.07
C ALA A 14 -6.53 -3.31 9.65
N SER A 15 -5.83 -4.37 9.26
CA SER A 15 -4.48 -4.67 9.77
C SER A 15 -3.45 -3.63 9.33
N VAL A 16 -3.50 -3.17 8.08
CA VAL A 16 -2.54 -2.21 7.53
C VAL A 16 -2.92 -0.77 7.89
N GLY A 17 -4.18 -0.40 7.64
CA GLY A 17 -4.69 0.96 7.81
C GLY A 17 -4.82 1.37 9.28
N ALA A 18 -5.46 0.53 10.10
CA ALA A 18 -5.65 0.84 11.53
C ALA A 18 -4.54 0.25 12.41
N GLY A 19 -3.95 -0.89 12.03
CA GLY A 19 -2.90 -1.56 12.82
C GLY A 19 -1.51 -0.95 12.61
N ILE A 20 -0.81 -1.38 11.55
CA ILE A 20 0.60 -1.08 11.34
C ILE A 20 0.83 0.42 11.11
N SER A 21 0.01 1.08 10.30
CA SER A 21 0.16 2.52 10.02
C SER A 21 0.06 3.36 11.29
N THR A 22 -0.90 3.07 12.18
CA THR A 22 -1.02 3.76 13.47
C THR A 22 0.22 3.59 14.33
N VAL A 23 0.74 2.37 14.44
CA VAL A 23 1.98 2.12 15.21
C VAL A 23 3.14 2.92 14.61
N LEU A 24 3.30 2.91 13.29
CA LEU A 24 4.35 3.68 12.61
C LEU A 24 4.19 5.19 12.84
N ILE A 25 2.97 5.72 12.72
CA ILE A 25 2.68 7.15 12.98
C ILE A 25 3.01 7.50 14.44
N LEU A 26 2.59 6.68 15.41
CA LEU A 26 2.89 6.92 16.83
C LEU A 26 4.40 6.86 17.10
N VAL A 27 5.12 5.93 16.48
CA VAL A 27 6.59 5.87 16.56
C VAL A 27 7.22 7.12 15.94
N THR A 28 6.76 7.57 14.77
CA THR A 28 7.26 8.78 14.11
C THR A 28 6.99 10.04 14.94
N LEU A 29 5.79 10.16 15.51
CA LEU A 29 5.44 11.27 16.41
C LEU A 29 6.27 11.22 17.70
N SER A 30 6.51 10.03 18.27
CA SER A 30 7.38 9.87 19.44
C SER A 30 8.85 10.22 19.16
N LEU A 31 9.28 10.18 17.90
CA LEU A 31 10.66 10.50 17.49
C LEU A 31 10.79 11.94 16.93
N THR A 32 9.69 12.64 16.72
CA THR A 32 9.62 14.00 16.16
C THR A 32 9.38 15.03 17.27
N THR A 33 9.69 16.29 17.00
CA THR A 33 9.41 17.40 17.93
C THR A 33 7.91 17.74 17.93
N SER A 34 7.42 18.34 19.02
CA SER A 34 6.03 18.78 19.12
C SER A 34 5.72 20.06 18.33
N GLU A 35 6.75 20.71 17.78
CA GLU A 35 6.61 21.95 17.02
C GLU A 35 6.38 21.66 15.53
N GLU A 36 5.21 22.04 15.02
CA GLU A 36 4.91 22.02 13.59
C GLU A 36 5.54 23.23 12.90
N LYS A 37 6.22 23.02 11.75
CA LYS A 37 6.78 24.14 10.96
C LYS A 37 5.61 24.99 10.46
N GLN A 38 5.59 26.27 10.83
CA GLN A 38 4.56 27.20 10.34
C GLN A 38 4.61 27.28 8.81
N PRO A 39 3.46 27.12 8.12
CA PRO A 39 3.42 27.21 6.67
C PRO A 39 3.76 28.64 6.24
N GLU A 40 4.78 28.78 5.40
CA GLU A 40 5.23 30.08 4.88
C GLU A 40 4.21 30.70 3.90
N HIS A 41 3.26 29.91 3.38
CA HIS A 41 2.29 30.33 2.35
C HIS A 41 0.92 29.69 2.59
N ALA A 42 -0.14 30.36 2.16
CA ALA A 42 -1.49 29.81 2.17
C ALA A 42 -1.60 28.61 1.21
N PRO A 43 -2.08 27.43 1.65
CA PRO A 43 -2.12 26.22 0.84
C PRO A 43 -3.30 26.18 -0.15
N LEU A 44 -3.68 27.32 -0.73
CA LEU A 44 -4.79 27.41 -1.69
C LEU A 44 -4.52 26.60 -2.96
N LEU A 45 -3.29 26.66 -3.49
CA LEU A 45 -2.92 25.90 -4.69
C LEU A 45 -2.95 24.38 -4.43
N PRO A 46 -2.32 23.85 -3.37
CA PRO A 46 -2.50 22.44 -2.98
C PRO A 46 -3.96 22.03 -2.79
N LEU A 47 -4.77 22.88 -2.15
CA LEU A 47 -6.18 22.59 -1.92
C LEU A 47 -6.97 22.48 -3.23
N VAL A 48 -6.77 23.42 -4.16
CA VAL A 48 -7.40 23.39 -5.48
C VAL A 48 -6.97 22.14 -6.26
N VAL A 49 -5.68 21.79 -6.23
CA VAL A 49 -5.18 20.57 -6.87
C VAL A 49 -5.86 19.32 -6.31
N VAL A 50 -5.99 19.20 -4.99
CA VAL A 50 -6.66 18.05 -4.35
C VAL A 50 -8.14 18.00 -4.74
N ILE A 51 -8.85 19.12 -4.71
CA ILE A 51 -10.28 19.17 -5.06
C ILE A 51 -10.49 18.79 -6.53
N VAL A 52 -9.69 19.36 -7.44
CA VAL A 52 -9.79 19.07 -8.88
C VAL A 52 -9.45 17.61 -9.15
N THR A 53 -8.37 17.10 -8.56
CA THR A 53 -7.98 15.69 -8.73
C THR A 53 -9.06 14.75 -8.18
N GLY A 54 -9.60 15.05 -6.99
CA GLY A 54 -10.70 14.29 -6.40
C GLY A 54 -11.96 14.31 -7.26
N ALA A 55 -12.32 15.47 -7.82
CA ALA A 55 -13.45 15.60 -8.74
C ALA A 55 -13.26 14.80 -10.03
N ILE A 56 -12.05 14.79 -10.60
CA ILE A 56 -11.71 13.96 -11.78
C ILE A 56 -11.84 12.48 -11.45
N LEU A 57 -11.33 12.03 -10.30
CA LEU A 57 -11.45 10.63 -9.88
C LEU A 57 -12.93 10.24 -9.68
N VAL A 58 -13.73 11.07 -9.01
CA VAL A 58 -15.18 10.84 -8.84
C VAL A 58 -15.88 10.80 -10.19
N TYR A 59 -15.57 11.72 -11.09
CA TYR A 59 -16.12 11.70 -12.45
C TYR A 59 -15.79 10.38 -13.18
N GLY A 60 -14.55 9.91 -13.07
CA GLY A 60 -14.15 8.60 -13.61
C GLY A 60 -14.89 7.42 -12.99
N THR A 61 -15.39 7.53 -11.75
CA THR A 61 -16.21 6.47 -11.15
C THR A 61 -17.63 6.37 -11.70
N ILE A 62 -18.13 7.42 -12.37
CA ILE A 62 -19.47 7.43 -12.97
C ILE A 62 -19.52 6.54 -14.22
N ASP A 63 -18.41 6.45 -14.96
CA ASP A 63 -18.27 5.62 -16.16
C ASP A 63 -17.96 4.14 -15.83
N LEU A 64 -17.86 3.76 -14.55
CA LEU A 64 -17.68 2.37 -14.15
C LEU A 64 -19.00 1.60 -14.27
N PRO A 65 -18.98 0.35 -14.77
CA PRO A 65 -20.16 -0.50 -14.76
C PRO A 65 -20.68 -0.67 -13.33
N ARG A 66 -22.01 -0.76 -13.18
CA ARG A 66 -22.63 -0.88 -11.87
C ARG A 66 -22.12 -2.14 -11.17
N LEU A 67 -21.93 -2.04 -9.86
CA LEU A 67 -21.52 -3.18 -9.05
C LEU A 67 -22.55 -4.31 -9.20
N GLY A 68 -22.14 -5.43 -9.80
CA GLY A 68 -23.00 -6.59 -10.06
C GLY A 68 -23.72 -6.61 -11.42
N ASP A 69 -23.35 -5.75 -12.38
CA ASP A 69 -23.93 -5.75 -13.73
C ASP A 69 -23.51 -7.01 -14.53
N PRO A 70 -24.46 -7.86 -14.96
CA PRO A 70 -24.17 -9.02 -15.81
C PRO A 70 -23.55 -8.66 -17.17
N GLU A 71 -23.76 -7.43 -17.66
CA GLU A 71 -23.23 -6.95 -18.94
C GLU A 71 -21.92 -6.17 -18.80
N ALA A 72 -21.30 -6.16 -17.60
CA ALA A 72 -19.97 -5.59 -17.46
C ALA A 72 -18.98 -6.28 -18.42
N PRO A 73 -18.13 -5.54 -19.16
CA PRO A 73 -17.17 -6.14 -20.11
C PRO A 73 -16.26 -7.21 -19.49
N ALA A 74 -15.98 -7.08 -18.18
CA ALA A 74 -15.25 -8.05 -17.39
C ALA A 74 -15.99 -9.39 -17.20
N ASN A 75 -17.32 -9.43 -17.25
CA ASN A 75 -18.13 -10.64 -17.11
C ASN A 75 -18.41 -11.32 -18.46
N LEU A 76 -18.38 -10.57 -19.56
CA LEU A 76 -18.71 -11.06 -20.91
C LEU A 76 -17.59 -11.87 -21.58
N HIS A 77 -16.31 -11.60 -21.27
CA HIS A 77 -15.18 -12.18 -22.02
C HIS A 77 -14.37 -13.26 -21.29
N VAL A 78 -14.44 -13.37 -19.97
CA VAL A 78 -13.66 -14.38 -19.21
C VAL A 78 -14.52 -15.49 -18.61
N ALA A 79 -15.79 -15.24 -18.27
CA ALA A 79 -16.64 -16.25 -17.63
C ALA A 79 -16.91 -17.51 -18.50
N PRO A 80 -17.17 -17.40 -19.82
CA PRO A 80 -17.43 -18.60 -20.64
C PRO A 80 -16.17 -19.44 -20.88
N ARG A 81 -15.01 -18.79 -21.08
CA ARG A 81 -13.76 -19.49 -21.42
C ARG A 81 -13.15 -20.29 -20.26
N TYR A 82 -13.39 -19.89 -19.01
CA TYR A 82 -13.01 -20.70 -17.85
C TYR A 82 -13.94 -21.91 -17.62
N ILE A 83 -15.20 -21.83 -18.06
CA ILE A 83 -16.20 -22.89 -17.87
C ILE A 83 -16.13 -23.95 -18.97
N GLU A 84 -15.87 -23.56 -20.23
CA GLU A 84 -15.90 -24.49 -21.38
C GLU A 84 -14.57 -25.22 -21.62
N ASP A 85 -13.40 -24.58 -21.46
CA ASP A 85 -12.10 -25.20 -21.83
C ASP A 85 -11.44 -26.01 -20.70
N SER A 86 -12.00 -26.00 -19.49
CA SER A 86 -11.39 -26.67 -18.33
C SER A 86 -11.71 -28.16 -18.21
N GLN A 87 -12.65 -28.68 -19.00
CA GLN A 87 -13.04 -30.09 -18.94
C GLN A 87 -12.18 -31.02 -19.81
N HIS A 88 -11.32 -30.51 -20.71
CA HIS A 88 -10.68 -31.38 -21.71
C HIS A 88 -9.16 -31.54 -21.64
N GLU A 89 -8.42 -30.78 -20.82
CA GLU A 89 -6.94 -30.77 -20.96
C GLU A 89 -6.09 -30.96 -19.68
N ILE A 90 -6.64 -31.12 -18.48
CA ILE A 90 -5.77 -31.14 -17.28
C ILE A 90 -6.08 -32.32 -16.34
N GLU A 91 -5.22 -33.35 -16.38
CA GLU A 91 -5.07 -34.41 -15.37
C GLU A 91 -4.50 -33.86 -14.04
N VAL A 92 -5.04 -32.75 -13.54
CA VAL A 92 -4.81 -32.27 -12.19
C VAL A 92 -6.18 -31.92 -11.63
N PRO A 93 -6.66 -32.61 -10.58
CA PRO A 93 -8.06 -32.60 -10.14
C PRO A 93 -8.55 -31.25 -9.60
N ASN A 94 -7.71 -30.20 -9.61
CA ASN A 94 -8.07 -28.90 -9.10
C ASN A 94 -7.53 -27.79 -10.02
N LEU A 95 -8.33 -27.47 -11.04
CA LEU A 95 -8.14 -26.41 -12.03
C LEU A 95 -7.76 -25.06 -11.42
N VAL A 96 -8.28 -24.77 -10.22
CA VAL A 96 -8.05 -23.54 -9.46
C VAL A 96 -6.57 -23.39 -9.08
N THR A 97 -5.89 -24.49 -8.76
CA THR A 97 -4.46 -24.50 -8.38
C THR A 97 -3.54 -24.27 -9.58
N ALA A 98 -3.89 -24.78 -10.76
CA ALA A 98 -3.07 -24.60 -11.96
C ALA A 98 -3.21 -23.18 -12.54
N VAL A 99 -4.43 -22.62 -12.53
CA VAL A 99 -4.68 -21.25 -13.02
C VAL A 99 -4.15 -20.19 -12.04
N LEU A 100 -4.29 -20.39 -10.71
CA LEU A 100 -3.70 -19.46 -9.73
C LEU A 100 -2.17 -19.48 -9.75
N ALA A 101 -1.55 -20.67 -9.88
CA ALA A 101 -0.09 -20.78 -9.92
C ALA A 101 0.52 -20.24 -11.23
N SER A 102 -0.13 -20.46 -12.38
CA SER A 102 0.45 -20.11 -13.69
C SER A 102 0.03 -18.75 -14.27
N TYR A 103 -1.17 -18.21 -13.95
CA TYR A 103 -1.64 -16.93 -14.49
C TYR A 103 -1.52 -15.73 -13.52
N ARG A 104 -1.52 -15.97 -12.18
CA ARG A 104 -1.38 -14.91 -11.14
C ARG A 104 -0.15 -15.05 -10.24
N GLY A 105 0.68 -16.08 -10.47
CA GLY A 105 1.90 -16.30 -9.69
C GLY A 105 2.94 -15.19 -9.85
N TYR A 106 3.07 -14.60 -11.04
CA TYR A 106 4.01 -13.49 -11.26
C TYR A 106 3.62 -12.19 -10.56
N ASP A 107 2.32 -11.89 -10.48
CA ASP A 107 1.80 -10.70 -9.80
C ASP A 107 2.05 -10.79 -8.29
N THR A 108 1.78 -11.96 -7.68
CA THR A 108 2.02 -12.20 -6.24
C THR A 108 3.50 -12.34 -5.88
N LEU A 109 4.35 -12.90 -6.77
CA LEU A 109 5.81 -12.86 -6.62
C LEU A 109 6.36 -11.43 -6.69
N GLY A 110 5.78 -10.58 -7.55
CA GLY A 110 6.10 -9.16 -7.63
C GLY A 110 5.75 -8.41 -6.34
N GLU A 111 4.53 -8.59 -5.83
CA GLU A 111 4.08 -8.01 -4.55
C GLU A 111 5.00 -8.39 -3.38
N THR A 112 5.33 -9.67 -3.24
CA THR A 112 6.22 -10.16 -2.17
C THR A 112 7.65 -9.62 -2.32
N ALA A 113 8.18 -9.52 -3.55
CA ALA A 113 9.48 -8.92 -3.81
C ALA A 113 9.53 -7.43 -3.44
N VAL A 114 8.46 -6.68 -3.72
CA VAL A 114 8.34 -5.26 -3.34
C VAL A 114 8.32 -5.10 -1.82
N ILE A 115 7.50 -5.89 -1.10
CA ILE A 115 7.41 -5.83 0.37
C ILE A 115 8.76 -6.21 1.01
N LEU A 116 9.43 -7.25 0.51
CA LEU A 116 10.74 -7.66 0.99
C LEU A 116 11.78 -6.55 0.79
N THR A 117 11.80 -5.94 -0.39
CA THR A 117 12.75 -4.86 -0.72
C THR A 117 12.51 -3.63 0.15
N ALA A 118 11.25 -3.24 0.36
CA ALA A 118 10.88 -2.16 1.27
C ALA A 118 11.33 -2.45 2.72
N GLY A 119 11.10 -3.67 3.21
CA GLY A 119 11.54 -4.09 4.54
C GLY A 119 13.06 -4.03 4.72
N VAL A 120 13.83 -4.56 3.75
CA VAL A 120 15.29 -4.48 3.75
C VAL A 120 15.77 -3.03 3.71
N GLY A 121 15.15 -2.18 2.89
CA GLY A 121 15.46 -0.75 2.81
C GLY A 121 15.29 -0.04 4.16
N VAL A 122 14.17 -0.28 4.85
CA VAL A 122 13.91 0.26 6.19
C VAL A 122 14.95 -0.23 7.20
N MET A 123 15.30 -1.52 7.20
CA MET A 123 16.34 -2.06 8.09
C MET A 123 17.70 -1.42 7.85
N ILE A 124 18.09 -1.20 6.58
CA ILE A 124 19.36 -0.54 6.23
C ILE A 124 19.37 0.92 6.71
N LEU A 125 18.27 1.67 6.50
CA LEU A 125 18.18 3.07 6.93
C LEU A 125 18.27 3.21 8.46
N LEU A 126 17.53 2.37 9.21
CA LEU A 126 17.56 2.40 10.67
C LEU A 126 18.89 1.89 11.25
N GLY A 127 19.45 0.81 10.67
CA GLY A 127 20.74 0.24 11.08
C GLY A 127 21.92 1.18 10.79
N GLY A 128 21.89 1.88 9.66
CA GLY A 128 22.88 2.89 9.28
C GLY A 128 22.78 4.16 10.13
N ALA A 129 21.57 4.63 10.45
CA ALA A 129 21.34 5.80 11.29
C ALA A 129 21.93 5.65 12.70
N ARG A 130 21.86 4.44 13.29
CA ARG A 130 22.39 4.17 14.64
C ARG A 130 23.92 4.26 14.73
N ARG A 131 24.64 4.03 13.62
CA ARG A 131 26.11 4.14 13.56
C ARG A 131 26.61 5.58 13.39
N ARG A 132 25.76 6.50 12.96
CA ARG A 132 26.16 7.89 12.61
C ARG A 132 26.06 8.91 13.75
N ARG A 133 25.75 8.53 15.00
CA ARG A 133 25.82 9.49 16.13
C ARG A 133 27.28 9.84 16.43
N PRO A 134 27.80 11.02 16.05
CA PRO A 134 29.14 11.43 16.45
C PRO A 134 29.03 11.89 17.90
N GLY A 135 29.91 11.38 18.77
CA GLY A 135 29.96 11.80 20.16
C GLY A 135 30.07 13.32 20.26
N THR A 136 29.17 13.94 21.02
CA THR A 136 29.24 15.34 21.44
C THR A 136 30.66 15.65 21.93
N PRO A 137 31.41 16.58 21.31
CA PRO A 137 32.71 16.98 21.81
C PRO A 137 32.52 17.62 23.19
N LYS A 138 33.16 17.05 24.22
CA LYS A 138 33.25 17.70 25.52
C LYS A 138 34.05 18.99 25.32
N THR A 139 33.40 20.14 25.44
CA THR A 139 34.06 21.44 25.53
C THR A 139 34.94 21.45 26.78
N THR A 140 36.24 21.20 26.60
CA THR A 140 37.27 21.56 27.58
C THR A 140 37.40 23.08 27.55
N ARG A 141 36.70 23.78 28.45
CA ARG A 141 37.11 25.14 28.82
C ARG A 141 38.36 25.01 29.66
N GLY A 142 39.47 25.43 29.04
CA GLY A 142 40.80 25.45 29.61
C GLY A 142 40.89 26.35 30.84
N ALA A 143 41.84 25.95 31.68
CA ALA A 143 42.31 26.66 32.84
C ALA A 143 43.10 27.92 32.47
N GLY A 144 42.91 28.95 33.29
CA GLY A 144 43.93 29.93 33.68
C GLY A 144 44.06 31.21 32.85
N PRO A 145 44.80 32.21 33.36
CA PRO A 145 45.44 32.29 34.69
C PRO A 145 44.60 33.04 35.75
#